data_AF-A0A4Q3YK79-F1
#
_entry.id   AF-A0A4Q3YK79-F1
#
_cell.length_a   1.000
_cell.length_b   1.000
_cell.length_c   1.000
_cell.angle_alpha   90.00
_cell.angle_beta   90.00
_cell.angle_gamma   90.00
#
_symmetry.space_group_name_H-M   'P 1'
#
loop_
_entity.id
_entity.type
_entity.pdbx_description
1 polymer ?
#
loop_
_entity_poly.entity_id
_entity_poly.type
_entity_poly.pdbx_seq_one_letter_code
_entity_poly.pdbx_strand_id
1 'polypeptide(L)'
;MNEFSEIQDCAEPPFKVINPERIPVERYYDEGFYQLEKEALWGKSWQMAARLDQIPNIGDFTVYTIFDRSVIVVNTPDGIKVHQNACRHRGVALAKGHGNCKAQGFICPFHGWRWNSEGENTFVYGRHLFSADALDSSELDLPQVRSEIFGGCVFINFDSSAPSFRETIGPLADSLEAHAVSELKAEWWYSTVLPANWKVALEAFMEGYHVMRTHPQLQRANPATFNGLYGQETGGIGLLTNPNMSMRDNIYAHFAQLELVSEGMSGMIHAKEVDIARQLLDIDLPDDPQEAVVAWYTRVNAEITRQLRERGEPVPDLNAVAASHPLHAVELLFPHYMLLPTFSSMSAYRVRPLTAETCTFEIWSLTLKGPNDTWESPREPIVLPFDSQEFPPIPQQDYQNIPEQQIGLHAPDFK
;
A
#
# COMPACT_ATOMS: atom_id res chain seq x y z
N MET A 1 19.71 -26.52 0.70
CA MET A 1 19.26 -27.50 1.73
C MET A 1 18.17 -26.80 2.51
N ASN A 2 16.96 -27.33 2.42
CA ASN A 2 15.75 -26.74 2.99
C ASN A 2 15.79 -26.86 4.52
N GLU A 3 15.82 -25.74 5.22
CA GLU A 3 15.43 -25.66 6.63
C GLU A 3 14.15 -24.82 6.72
N PHE A 4 13.04 -25.43 6.31
CA PHE A 4 11.68 -25.05 6.74
C PHE A 4 11.19 -26.10 7.75
N SER A 5 12.03 -26.45 8.74
CA SER A 5 11.63 -27.37 9.80
C SER A 5 10.97 -26.60 10.94
N GLU A 6 9.78 -27.09 11.30
CA GLU A 6 8.92 -26.68 12.43
C GLU A 6 7.89 -25.57 12.17
N ILE A 7 7.04 -25.78 11.15
CA ILE A 7 5.65 -25.31 11.25
C ILE A 7 4.88 -26.37 12.03
N GLN A 8 4.50 -26.01 13.25
CA GLN A 8 3.71 -26.81 14.18
C GLN A 8 2.39 -27.25 13.54
N ASP A 9 2.11 -28.55 13.68
CA ASP A 9 0.98 -29.38 13.20
C ASP A 9 -0.34 -28.61 12.93
N CYS A 10 -0.40 -27.91 11.79
CA CYS A 10 -1.64 -27.43 11.20
C CYS A 10 -2.01 -28.43 10.12
N ALA A 11 -3.21 -29.02 10.17
CA ALA A 11 -3.74 -29.82 9.08
C ALA A 11 -3.54 -29.08 7.75
N GLU A 12 -3.09 -29.77 6.70
CA GLU A 12 -2.88 -29.13 5.40
C GLU A 12 -4.14 -28.38 4.97
N PRO A 13 -4.05 -27.10 4.55
CA PRO A 13 -5.22 -26.34 4.16
C PRO A 13 -5.88 -27.00 2.94
N PRO A 14 -7.22 -26.93 2.82
CA PRO A 14 -7.90 -27.36 1.60
C PRO A 14 -7.37 -26.57 0.39
N PHE A 15 -7.60 -27.11 -0.80
CA PHE A 15 -7.21 -26.47 -2.06
C PHE A 15 -5.70 -26.18 -2.13
N LYS A 16 -4.86 -27.12 -1.72
CA LYS A 16 -3.39 -26.97 -1.75
C LYS A 16 -2.88 -26.57 -3.15
N VAL A 17 -2.01 -25.57 -3.20
CA VAL A 17 -1.29 -25.22 -4.44
C VAL A 17 -0.23 -26.29 -4.69
N ILE A 18 -0.43 -27.10 -5.72
CA ILE A 18 0.51 -28.16 -6.14
C ILE A 18 1.39 -27.67 -7.30
N ASN A 19 0.85 -26.80 -8.15
CA ASN A 19 1.57 -26.12 -9.22
C ASN A 19 1.41 -24.60 -9.00
N PRO A 20 2.50 -23.83 -8.84
CA PRO A 20 2.41 -22.37 -8.68
C PRO A 20 1.79 -21.65 -9.89
N GLU A 21 1.78 -22.28 -11.07
CA GLU A 21 1.10 -21.77 -12.28
C GLU A 21 -0.40 -22.06 -12.30
N ARG A 22 -0.92 -22.83 -11.33
CA ARG A 22 -2.34 -23.23 -11.25
C ARG A 22 -2.82 -23.19 -9.81
N ILE A 23 -3.39 -22.05 -9.44
CA ILE A 23 -3.97 -21.84 -8.12
C ILE A 23 -5.41 -22.38 -8.13
N PRO A 24 -5.78 -23.29 -7.21
CA PRO A 24 -7.15 -23.75 -7.10
C PRO A 24 -8.12 -22.58 -6.89
N VAL A 25 -9.12 -22.50 -7.77
CA VAL A 25 -10.04 -21.35 -7.88
C VAL A 25 -10.88 -21.15 -6.63
N GLU A 26 -11.14 -22.22 -5.87
CA GLU A 26 -11.90 -22.19 -4.62
C GLU A 26 -11.25 -21.29 -3.58
N ARG A 27 -9.93 -21.05 -3.64
CA ARG A 27 -9.24 -20.12 -2.73
C ARG A 27 -9.77 -18.68 -2.83
N TYR A 28 -10.46 -18.35 -3.92
CA TYR A 28 -10.97 -17.01 -4.19
C TYR A 28 -12.46 -16.84 -3.91
N TYR A 29 -13.19 -17.88 -3.50
CA TYR A 29 -14.62 -17.75 -3.17
C TYR A 29 -15.13 -18.69 -2.07
N ASP A 30 -14.37 -19.73 -1.69
CA ASP A 30 -14.78 -20.66 -0.64
C ASP A 30 -14.73 -19.97 0.74
N GLU A 31 -15.87 -19.95 1.41
CA GLU A 31 -16.02 -19.35 2.73
C GLU A 31 -15.18 -20.07 3.79
N GLY A 32 -15.01 -21.38 3.67
CA GLY A 32 -14.16 -22.16 4.59
C GLY A 32 -12.69 -21.75 4.50
N PHE A 33 -12.17 -21.61 3.28
CA PHE A 33 -10.82 -21.12 3.03
C PHE A 33 -10.66 -19.66 3.50
N TYR A 34 -11.65 -18.81 3.27
CA TYR A 34 -11.64 -17.43 3.76
C TYR A 34 -11.54 -17.35 5.30
N GLN A 35 -12.28 -18.19 6.04
CA GLN A 35 -12.15 -18.25 7.50
C GLN A 35 -10.77 -18.77 7.94
N LEU A 36 -10.18 -19.72 7.20
CA LEU A 36 -8.81 -20.16 7.45
C LEU A 36 -7.80 -19.03 7.21
N GLU A 37 -7.97 -18.20 6.17
CA GLU A 37 -7.12 -17.03 5.95
C GLU A 37 -7.24 -16.03 7.11
N LYS A 38 -8.45 -15.75 7.59
CA LYS A 38 -8.68 -14.86 8.73
C LYS A 38 -7.88 -15.29 9.95
N GLU A 39 -7.85 -16.58 10.27
CA GLU A 39 -7.18 -17.12 11.46
C GLU A 39 -5.67 -17.33 11.25
N ALA A 40 -5.28 -17.98 10.16
CA ALA A 40 -3.92 -18.45 9.96
C ALA A 40 -2.99 -17.41 9.32
N LEU A 41 -3.54 -16.47 8.54
CA LEU A 41 -2.79 -15.41 7.87
C LEU A 41 -3.00 -14.07 8.59
N TRP A 42 -4.20 -13.52 8.54
CA TRP A 42 -4.44 -12.14 9.00
C TRP A 42 -4.31 -11.96 10.51
N GLY A 43 -4.52 -13.03 11.29
CA GLY A 43 -4.26 -13.02 12.72
C GLY A 43 -2.78 -12.98 13.10
N LYS A 44 -1.87 -13.29 12.16
CA LYS A 44 -0.44 -13.53 12.42
C LYS A 44 0.51 -12.70 11.56
N SER A 45 0.00 -12.01 10.54
CA SER A 45 0.80 -11.16 9.66
C SER A 45 0.80 -9.70 10.09
N TRP A 46 1.92 -9.03 9.80
CA TRP A 46 2.04 -7.59 9.92
C TRP A 46 1.10 -6.87 8.95
N GLN A 47 0.42 -5.84 9.44
CA GLN A 47 -0.58 -5.09 8.68
C GLN A 47 -0.34 -3.57 8.82
N MET A 48 0.01 -2.89 7.74
CA MET A 48 -0.13 -1.45 7.56
C MET A 48 -1.53 -0.98 7.97
N ALA A 49 -1.61 -0.37 9.15
CA ALA A 49 -2.84 0.08 9.78
C ALA A 49 -3.12 1.55 9.49
N ALA A 50 -2.10 2.40 9.51
CA ALA A 50 -2.23 3.83 9.28
C ALA A 50 -0.93 4.43 8.72
N ARG A 51 -1.04 5.56 8.02
CA ARG A 51 0.10 6.46 7.79
C ARG A 51 0.26 7.39 8.98
N LEU A 52 1.50 7.77 9.31
CA LEU A 52 1.77 8.74 10.38
C LEU A 52 1.13 10.11 10.09
N ASP A 53 0.97 10.45 8.81
CA ASP A 53 0.35 11.71 8.37
C ASP A 53 -1.13 11.82 8.75
N GLN A 54 -1.79 10.69 9.08
CA GLN A 54 -3.17 10.69 9.60
C GLN A 54 -3.25 11.16 11.06
N ILE A 55 -2.13 11.04 11.80
CA ILE A 55 -2.04 11.31 13.24
C ILE A 55 -0.84 12.20 13.61
N PRO A 56 -0.68 13.39 12.98
CA PRO A 56 0.54 14.17 13.09
C PRO A 56 0.77 14.78 14.48
N ASN A 57 -0.29 15.00 15.27
CA ASN A 57 -0.19 15.65 16.58
C ASN A 57 -0.46 14.70 17.73
N ILE A 58 0.11 15.01 18.91
CA ILE A 58 -0.21 14.31 20.16
C ILE A 58 -1.73 14.31 20.41
N GLY A 59 -2.25 13.11 20.67
CA GLY A 59 -3.65 12.78 20.86
C GLY A 59 -4.39 12.48 19.56
N ASP A 60 -3.84 12.78 18.38
CA ASP A 60 -4.48 12.39 17.13
C ASP A 60 -4.56 10.86 17.06
N PHE A 61 -5.72 10.34 16.69
CA PHE A 61 -5.95 8.91 16.54
C PHE A 61 -6.70 8.61 15.24
N THR A 62 -6.54 7.38 14.76
CA THR A 62 -7.35 6.77 13.70
C THR A 62 -7.70 5.33 14.06
N VAL A 63 -8.82 4.82 13.56
CA VAL A 63 -9.29 3.46 13.82
C VAL A 63 -8.98 2.58 12.61
N TYR A 64 -8.26 1.49 12.86
CA TYR A 64 -8.06 0.41 11.90
C TYR A 64 -8.96 -0.78 12.23
N THR A 65 -9.62 -1.33 11.22
CA THR A 65 -10.52 -2.49 11.35
C THR A 65 -10.19 -3.52 10.29
N ILE A 66 -10.21 -4.79 10.68
CA ILE A 66 -10.04 -5.96 9.82
C ILE A 66 -10.86 -7.11 10.39
N PHE A 67 -11.78 -7.67 9.59
CA PHE A 67 -12.81 -8.60 10.05
C PHE A 67 -13.60 -8.07 11.28
N ASP A 68 -13.55 -8.79 12.39
CA ASP A 68 -14.15 -8.51 13.69
C ASP A 68 -13.20 -7.81 14.67
N ARG A 69 -11.99 -7.43 14.23
CA ARG A 69 -10.98 -6.77 15.05
C ARG A 69 -10.95 -5.29 14.75
N SER A 70 -10.89 -4.46 15.79
CA SER A 70 -10.77 -3.01 15.68
C SER A 70 -9.72 -2.51 16.66
N VAL A 71 -8.83 -1.65 16.20
CA VAL A 71 -7.76 -1.04 17.00
C VAL A 71 -7.74 0.47 16.83
N ILE A 72 -7.32 1.16 17.89
CA ILE A 72 -7.07 2.60 17.88
C ILE A 72 -5.57 2.79 17.74
N VAL A 73 -5.14 3.42 16.65
CA VAL A 73 -3.77 3.90 16.46
C VAL A 73 -3.73 5.34 16.93
N VAL A 74 -2.93 5.65 17.93
CA VAL A 74 -2.89 6.98 18.56
C VAL A 74 -1.45 7.48 18.71
N ASN A 75 -1.25 8.75 18.39
CA ASN A 75 0.00 9.45 18.66
C ASN A 75 0.00 9.96 20.10
N THR A 76 0.93 9.49 20.92
CA THR A 76 1.04 9.86 22.34
C THR A 76 2.32 10.63 22.61
N PRO A 77 2.48 11.26 23.80
CA PRO A 77 3.74 11.90 24.18
C PRO A 77 4.95 10.96 24.14
N ASP A 78 4.74 9.66 24.35
CA ASP A 78 5.78 8.62 24.38
C ASP A 78 5.94 7.87 23.05
N GLY A 79 5.25 8.33 22.00
CA GLY A 79 5.29 7.76 20.65
C GLY A 79 3.95 7.16 20.22
N ILE A 80 3.97 6.36 19.15
CA ILE A 80 2.73 5.74 18.65
C ILE A 80 2.36 4.54 19.52
N LYS A 81 1.10 4.47 19.94
CA LYS A 81 0.50 3.31 20.60
C LYS A 81 -0.66 2.76 19.78
N VAL A 82 -0.88 1.46 19.90
CA VAL A 82 -2.01 0.77 19.29
C VAL A 82 -2.76 -0.02 20.35
N HIS A 83 -4.03 0.30 20.55
CA HIS A 83 -4.87 -0.30 21.59
C HIS A 83 -6.06 -1.02 20.97
N GLN A 84 -6.52 -2.11 21.60
CA GLN A 84 -7.79 -2.72 21.24
C GLN A 84 -8.94 -1.70 21.39
N ASN A 85 -9.77 -1.55 20.36
CA ASN A 85 -10.90 -0.61 20.35
C ASN A 85 -12.14 -1.24 20.98
N ALA A 86 -12.02 -1.70 22.23
CA ALA A 86 -13.11 -2.33 22.96
C ALA A 86 -13.09 -1.90 24.44
N CYS A 87 -14.18 -1.31 24.89
CA CYS A 87 -14.36 -0.95 26.29
C CYS A 87 -14.23 -2.20 27.18
N ARG A 88 -13.36 -2.14 28.20
CA ARG A 88 -13.14 -3.25 29.15
C ARG A 88 -14.35 -3.59 30.04
N HIS A 89 -15.40 -2.76 30.04
CA HIS A 89 -16.65 -3.07 30.76
C HIS A 89 -17.56 -4.00 29.96
N ARG A 90 -18.01 -3.60 28.77
CA ARG A 90 -19.02 -4.34 27.97
C ARG A 90 -18.74 -4.33 26.46
N GLY A 91 -17.48 -4.14 26.06
CA GLY A 91 -17.02 -4.36 24.69
C GLY A 91 -17.42 -3.30 23.66
N VAL A 92 -18.09 -2.21 24.05
CA VAL A 92 -18.46 -1.15 23.10
C VAL A 92 -17.20 -0.46 22.57
N ALA A 93 -17.16 -0.22 21.26
CA ALA A 93 -16.07 0.53 20.63
C ALA A 93 -15.92 1.92 21.25
N LEU A 94 -14.68 2.31 21.53
CA LEU A 94 -14.34 3.56 22.20
C LEU A 94 -14.17 4.72 21.20
N ALA A 95 -13.71 4.40 19.99
CA ALA A 95 -13.47 5.36 18.93
C ALA A 95 -14.03 4.87 17.58
N LYS A 96 -14.28 5.82 16.67
CA LYS A 96 -14.66 5.59 15.28
C LYS A 96 -13.94 6.62 14.40
N GLY A 97 -13.59 6.23 13.18
CA GLY A 97 -12.90 7.11 12.23
C GLY A 97 -11.60 7.66 12.83
N HIS A 98 -11.41 8.97 12.71
CA HIS A 98 -10.29 9.70 13.31
C HIS A 98 -10.75 10.76 14.31
N GLY A 99 -9.82 11.29 15.10
CA GLY A 99 -10.09 12.39 16.01
C GLY A 99 -8.87 12.76 16.83
N ASN A 100 -9.08 13.55 17.89
CA ASN A 100 -8.04 13.89 18.86
C ASN A 100 -8.52 13.63 20.29
N CYS A 101 -7.82 12.78 21.03
CA CYS A 101 -8.18 12.38 22.39
C CYS A 101 -7.43 13.16 23.49
N LYS A 102 -6.61 14.16 23.15
CA LYS A 102 -5.71 14.85 24.11
C LYS A 102 -6.46 15.47 25.29
N ALA A 103 -7.67 16.01 25.05
CA ALA A 103 -8.41 16.75 26.08
C ALA A 103 -9.19 15.85 27.06
N GLN A 104 -9.73 14.73 26.59
CA GLN A 104 -10.70 13.92 27.35
C GLN A 104 -10.38 12.43 27.40
N GLY A 105 -9.34 11.99 26.69
CA GLY A 105 -9.07 10.58 26.45
C GLY A 105 -10.15 9.93 25.59
N PHE A 106 -10.23 8.61 25.67
CA PHE A 106 -11.29 7.81 25.07
C PHE A 106 -12.41 7.61 26.08
N ILE A 107 -13.60 8.11 25.77
CA ILE A 107 -14.78 7.99 26.63
C ILE A 107 -15.71 6.93 26.04
N CYS A 108 -15.96 5.85 26.77
CA CYS A 108 -16.93 4.85 26.35
C CYS A 108 -18.33 5.48 26.26
N PRO A 109 -19.01 5.39 25.10
CA PRO A 109 -20.31 6.02 24.90
C PRO A 109 -21.43 5.34 25.70
N PHE A 110 -21.17 4.18 26.31
CA PHE A 110 -22.19 3.45 27.05
C PHE A 110 -22.30 3.92 28.52
N HIS A 111 -21.20 3.85 29.27
CA HIS A 111 -21.21 4.14 30.72
C HIS A 111 -20.20 5.24 31.12
N GLY A 112 -19.55 5.89 30.16
CA GLY A 112 -18.65 7.01 30.42
C GLY A 112 -17.34 6.65 31.11
N TRP A 113 -16.96 5.37 31.15
CA TRP A 113 -15.62 4.95 31.56
C TRP A 113 -14.58 5.53 30.61
N ARG A 114 -13.39 5.87 31.13
CA ARG A 114 -12.40 6.66 30.40
C ARG A 114 -11.02 6.04 30.42
N TRP A 115 -10.32 6.21 29.30
CA TRP A 115 -8.92 5.82 29.12
C TRP A 115 -8.12 6.98 28.56
N ASN A 116 -6.86 7.14 28.96
CA ASN A 116 -5.96 8.12 28.33
C ASN A 116 -5.39 7.56 27.00
N SER A 117 -4.50 8.33 26.36
CA SER A 117 -3.84 7.91 25.11
C SER A 117 -2.88 6.72 25.29
N GLU A 118 -2.37 6.50 26.51
CA GLU A 118 -1.53 5.34 26.85
C GLU A 118 -2.35 4.07 27.09
N GLY A 119 -3.69 4.16 27.06
CA GLY A 119 -4.58 3.04 27.31
C GLY A 119 -4.88 2.79 28.78
N GLU A 120 -4.39 3.64 29.69
CA GLU A 120 -4.63 3.50 31.13
C GLU A 120 -6.05 3.95 31.49
N ASN A 121 -6.76 3.16 32.29
CA ASN A 121 -8.08 3.57 32.78
C ASN A 121 -7.93 4.75 33.75
N THR A 122 -8.58 5.87 33.42
CA THR A 122 -8.54 7.09 34.23
C THR A 122 -9.82 7.32 35.02
N PHE A 123 -10.91 6.64 34.66
CA PHE A 123 -12.20 6.82 35.31
C PHE A 123 -13.13 5.62 35.14
N VAL A 124 -13.74 5.23 36.27
CA VAL A 124 -14.84 4.27 36.35
C VAL A 124 -16.04 4.97 37.00
N TYR A 125 -17.13 5.10 36.26
CA TYR A 125 -18.37 5.62 36.82
C TYR A 125 -18.93 4.66 37.88
N GLY A 126 -19.26 5.17 39.06
CA GLY A 126 -19.77 4.34 40.16
C GLY A 126 -18.75 3.35 40.71
N ARG A 127 -17.44 3.68 40.71
CA ARG A 127 -16.33 2.80 41.14
C ARG A 127 -16.59 1.99 42.41
N HIS A 128 -17.29 2.55 43.41
CA HIS A 128 -17.61 1.86 44.67
C HIS A 128 -18.58 0.67 44.53
N LEU A 129 -19.21 0.47 43.37
CA LEU A 129 -20.12 -0.65 43.09
C LEU A 129 -19.41 -1.91 42.58
N PHE A 130 -18.10 -1.82 42.31
CA PHE A 130 -17.32 -2.92 41.73
C PHE A 130 -16.35 -3.49 42.77
N SER A 131 -16.03 -4.79 42.64
CA SER A 131 -15.00 -5.43 43.47
C SER A 131 -13.61 -4.87 43.18
N ALA A 132 -12.66 -5.06 44.09
CA ALA A 132 -11.27 -4.66 43.88
C ALA A 132 -10.67 -5.33 42.63
N ASP A 133 -10.92 -6.63 42.44
CA ASP A 133 -10.42 -7.40 41.30
C ASP A 133 -10.93 -6.85 39.95
N ALA A 134 -12.22 -6.46 39.88
CA ALA A 134 -12.79 -5.86 38.67
C ALA A 134 -12.27 -4.43 38.39
N LEU A 135 -11.54 -3.85 39.34
CA LEU A 135 -10.98 -2.51 39.26
C LEU A 135 -9.46 -2.50 39.17
N ASP A 136 -8.85 -3.69 39.05
CA ASP A 136 -7.42 -3.85 38.83
C ASP A 136 -7.02 -3.31 37.46
N SER A 137 -5.83 -2.74 37.35
CA SER A 137 -5.36 -2.15 36.10
C SER A 137 -5.16 -3.20 34.99
N SER A 138 -4.79 -4.44 35.33
CA SER A 138 -4.67 -5.53 34.34
C SER A 138 -6.02 -5.89 33.69
N GLU A 139 -7.12 -5.66 34.41
CA GLU A 139 -8.48 -5.84 33.93
C GLU A 139 -9.04 -4.60 33.21
N LEU A 140 -8.63 -3.41 33.63
CA LEU A 140 -9.21 -2.15 33.17
C LEU A 140 -8.44 -1.48 32.02
N ASP A 141 -7.13 -1.58 31.94
CA ASP A 141 -6.34 -0.88 30.92
C ASP A 141 -6.60 -1.49 29.53
N LEU A 142 -6.44 -0.71 28.47
CA LEU A 142 -6.63 -1.20 27.11
C LEU A 142 -5.46 -2.13 26.73
N PRO A 143 -5.73 -3.35 26.23
CA PRO A 143 -4.68 -4.22 25.72
C PRO A 143 -3.98 -3.56 24.54
N GLN A 144 -2.65 -3.52 24.60
CA GLN A 144 -1.83 -3.09 23.49
C GLN A 144 -1.76 -4.18 22.42
N VAL A 145 -1.82 -3.77 21.16
CA VAL A 145 -1.55 -4.61 20.00
C VAL A 145 -0.11 -4.36 19.57
N ARG A 146 0.62 -5.41 19.22
CA ARG A 146 2.01 -5.28 18.77
C ARG A 146 2.03 -4.34 17.56
N SER A 147 2.89 -3.33 17.59
CA SER A 147 2.99 -2.35 16.52
C SER A 147 4.41 -1.87 16.33
N GLU A 148 4.80 -1.62 15.09
CA GLU A 148 6.10 -1.06 14.70
C GLU A 148 5.90 0.03 13.65
N ILE A 149 6.78 1.04 13.66
CA ILE A 149 6.77 2.13 12.69
C ILE A 149 7.80 1.82 11.61
N PHE A 150 7.40 1.88 10.36
CA PHE A 150 8.30 1.73 9.21
C PHE A 150 7.78 2.53 8.02
N GLY A 151 8.69 3.21 7.30
CA GLY A 151 8.36 3.92 6.06
C GLY A 151 7.15 4.86 6.14
N GLY A 152 7.07 5.65 7.22
CA GLY A 152 5.98 6.60 7.43
C GLY A 152 4.63 5.95 7.76
N CYS A 153 4.63 4.66 8.08
CA CYS A 153 3.43 3.87 8.37
C CYS A 153 3.54 3.18 9.73
N VAL A 154 2.38 2.90 10.32
CA VAL A 154 2.23 2.06 11.51
C VAL A 154 1.78 0.67 11.04
N PHE A 155 2.60 -0.33 11.31
CA PHE A 155 2.28 -1.73 11.09
C PHE A 155 1.85 -2.37 12.41
N ILE A 156 0.81 -3.20 12.38
CA ILE A 156 0.30 -3.92 13.54
C ILE A 156 0.39 -5.43 13.32
N ASN A 157 0.57 -6.19 14.40
CA ASN A 157 0.41 -7.64 14.39
C ASN A 157 -0.38 -8.06 15.62
N PHE A 158 -1.36 -8.93 15.42
CA PHE A 158 -2.17 -9.45 16.54
C PHE A 158 -1.51 -10.61 17.26
N ASP A 159 -0.47 -11.21 16.68
CA ASP A 159 0.40 -12.16 17.35
C ASP A 159 1.48 -11.39 18.11
N SER A 160 1.39 -11.40 19.45
CA SER A 160 2.39 -10.76 20.32
C SER A 160 3.79 -11.40 20.21
N SER A 161 3.86 -12.63 19.73
CA SER A 161 5.11 -13.40 19.53
C SER A 161 5.70 -13.28 18.13
N ALA A 162 5.07 -12.52 17.23
CA ALA A 162 5.57 -12.32 15.88
C ALA A 162 7.01 -11.76 15.86
N PRO A 163 7.84 -12.16 14.88
CA PRO A 163 9.12 -11.51 14.63
C PRO A 163 8.91 -10.02 14.32
N SER A 164 9.97 -9.23 14.42
CA SER A 164 9.87 -7.80 14.09
C SER A 164 9.43 -7.59 12.65
N PHE A 165 8.85 -6.42 12.36
CA PHE A 165 8.42 -6.09 11.01
C PHE A 165 9.61 -6.14 10.03
N ARG A 166 10.74 -5.57 10.46
CA ARG A 166 11.99 -5.55 9.69
C ARG A 166 12.52 -6.96 9.39
N GLU A 167 12.50 -7.87 10.36
CA GLU A 167 12.85 -9.28 10.12
C GLU A 167 11.89 -9.96 9.13
N THR A 168 10.60 -9.58 9.15
CA THR A 168 9.58 -10.15 8.28
C THR A 168 9.76 -9.74 6.81
N ILE A 169 10.07 -8.47 6.55
CA ILE A 169 10.25 -7.96 5.17
C ILE A 169 11.71 -8.08 4.68
N GLY A 170 12.65 -8.39 5.58
CA GLY A 170 14.03 -8.73 5.24
C GLY A 170 14.77 -7.59 4.51
N PRO A 171 15.61 -7.91 3.50
CA PRO A 171 16.44 -6.92 2.80
C PRO A 171 15.67 -5.80 2.09
N LEU A 172 14.37 -5.99 1.84
CA LEU A 172 13.53 -4.94 1.28
C LEU A 172 13.46 -3.72 2.22
N ALA A 173 13.57 -3.93 3.54
CA ALA A 173 13.57 -2.83 4.51
C ALA A 173 14.67 -1.80 4.22
N ASP A 174 15.91 -2.27 3.98
CA ASP A 174 17.06 -1.41 3.68
C ASP A 174 16.86 -0.66 2.36
N SER A 175 16.28 -1.35 1.36
CA SER A 175 16.08 -0.76 0.04
C SER A 175 15.03 0.36 0.07
N LEU A 176 13.91 0.14 0.77
CA LEU A 176 12.88 1.15 0.96
C LEU A 176 13.40 2.34 1.78
N GLU A 177 14.14 2.11 2.87
CA GLU A 177 14.74 3.18 3.67
C GLU A 177 15.74 4.02 2.88
N ALA A 178 16.58 3.39 2.04
CA ALA A 178 17.49 4.10 1.14
C ALA A 178 16.73 5.02 0.16
N HIS A 179 15.50 4.65 -0.23
CA HIS A 179 14.61 5.45 -1.07
C HIS A 179 13.79 6.48 -0.31
N ALA A 180 14.09 6.72 0.98
CA ALA A 180 13.46 7.73 1.83
C ALA A 180 11.93 7.59 1.94
N VAL A 181 11.40 6.36 1.95
CA VAL A 181 9.94 6.13 2.03
C VAL A 181 9.29 6.71 3.30
N SER A 182 10.07 6.95 4.36
CA SER A 182 9.60 7.61 5.59
C SER A 182 9.24 9.09 5.40
N GLU A 183 9.84 9.73 4.39
CA GLU A 183 9.67 11.15 4.12
C GLU A 183 8.49 11.45 3.21
N LEU A 184 7.97 10.43 2.52
CA LEU A 184 6.81 10.54 1.66
C LEU A 184 5.58 10.99 2.45
N LYS A 185 4.80 11.89 1.85
CA LYS A 185 3.53 12.41 2.37
C LYS A 185 2.41 12.08 1.40
N ALA A 186 1.24 11.74 1.93
CA ALA A 186 0.06 11.48 1.12
C ALA A 186 -0.50 12.80 0.59
N GLU A 187 -0.52 13.01 -0.72
CA GLU A 187 -1.14 14.18 -1.35
C GLU A 187 -2.65 14.00 -1.47
N TRP A 188 -3.09 12.78 -1.83
CA TRP A 188 -4.49 12.38 -1.84
C TRP A 188 -4.64 10.90 -1.50
N TRP A 189 -5.87 10.50 -1.15
CA TRP A 189 -6.21 9.14 -0.74
C TRP A 189 -7.64 8.78 -1.15
N TYR A 190 -7.80 7.72 -1.93
CA TYR A 190 -9.10 7.15 -2.28
C TYR A 190 -9.30 5.75 -1.72
N SER A 191 -10.56 5.39 -1.53
CA SER A 191 -10.99 4.06 -1.09
C SER A 191 -12.22 3.60 -1.85
N THR A 192 -12.32 2.31 -2.13
CA THR A 192 -13.51 1.68 -2.70
C THR A 192 -13.71 0.26 -2.17
N VAL A 193 -14.91 -0.28 -2.36
CA VAL A 193 -15.21 -1.70 -2.18
C VAL A 193 -15.25 -2.36 -3.56
N LEU A 194 -14.32 -3.27 -3.81
CA LEU A 194 -14.31 -4.11 -5.00
C LEU A 194 -15.13 -5.38 -4.76
N PRO A 195 -16.02 -5.76 -5.70
CA PRO A 195 -16.72 -7.04 -5.68
C PRO A 195 -15.82 -8.19 -6.17
N ALA A 196 -14.66 -8.35 -5.53
CA ALA A 196 -13.73 -9.45 -5.76
C ALA A 196 -13.02 -9.85 -4.48
N ASN A 197 -12.49 -11.08 -4.45
CA ASN A 197 -11.59 -11.51 -3.39
C ASN A 197 -10.36 -10.60 -3.31
N TRP A 198 -9.87 -10.36 -2.09
CA TRP A 198 -8.71 -9.51 -1.84
C TRP A 198 -7.46 -9.97 -2.60
N LYS A 199 -7.29 -11.28 -2.83
CA LYS A 199 -6.17 -11.83 -3.60
C LYS A 199 -6.28 -11.51 -5.09
N VAL A 200 -7.47 -11.59 -5.68
CA VAL A 200 -7.69 -11.21 -7.08
C VAL A 200 -7.33 -9.74 -7.29
N ALA A 201 -7.81 -8.87 -6.39
CA ALA A 201 -7.48 -7.45 -6.44
C ALA A 201 -5.99 -7.16 -6.21
N LEU A 202 -5.30 -7.94 -5.37
CA LEU A 202 -3.86 -7.80 -5.13
C LEU A 202 -3.03 -8.26 -6.34
N GLU A 203 -3.34 -9.45 -6.86
CA GLU A 203 -2.60 -10.13 -7.93
C GLU A 203 -2.58 -9.33 -9.23
N ALA A 204 -3.66 -8.58 -9.53
CA ALA A 204 -3.74 -7.68 -10.68
C ALA A 204 -2.61 -6.63 -10.69
N PHE A 205 -2.04 -6.29 -9.54
CA PHE A 205 -0.94 -5.32 -9.43
C PHE A 205 0.40 -5.98 -9.13
N MET A 206 0.49 -7.32 -9.16
CA MET A 206 1.74 -8.06 -8.98
C MET A 206 2.38 -8.49 -10.31
N GLU A 207 1.77 -8.10 -11.43
CA GLU A 207 2.20 -8.44 -12.78
C GLU A 207 1.92 -7.29 -13.77
N GLY A 208 2.64 -7.27 -14.89
CA GLY A 208 2.49 -6.27 -15.96
C GLY A 208 1.98 -6.83 -17.29
N TYR A 209 1.55 -8.10 -17.32
CA TYR A 209 1.10 -8.82 -18.49
C TYR A 209 -0.22 -8.27 -19.03
N HIS A 210 -1.16 -7.89 -18.16
CA HIS A 210 -2.44 -7.30 -18.59
C HIS A 210 -2.27 -5.90 -19.22
N VAL A 211 -1.20 -5.18 -18.89
CA VAL A 211 -0.96 -3.77 -19.29
C VAL A 211 -1.10 -3.58 -20.79
N MET A 212 -0.59 -4.54 -21.56
CA MET A 212 -0.65 -4.58 -23.02
C MET A 212 -2.06 -4.38 -23.59
N ARG A 213 -3.07 -4.90 -22.88
CA ARG A 213 -4.45 -4.92 -23.33
C ARG A 213 -5.35 -3.95 -22.54
N THR A 214 -5.24 -3.96 -21.22
CA THR A 214 -6.08 -3.16 -20.32
C THR A 214 -5.70 -1.68 -20.35
N HIS A 215 -4.41 -1.37 -20.54
CA HIS A 215 -3.90 0.00 -20.64
C HIS A 215 -3.30 0.28 -22.03
N PRO A 216 -4.12 0.21 -23.11
CA PRO A 216 -3.62 0.30 -24.48
C PRO A 216 -2.91 1.63 -24.78
N GLN A 217 -3.18 2.68 -24.00
CA GLN A 217 -2.46 3.96 -24.06
C GLN A 217 -0.97 3.79 -23.74
N LEU A 218 -0.60 2.98 -22.75
CA LEU A 218 0.79 2.75 -22.37
C LEU A 218 1.52 1.95 -23.45
N GLN A 219 0.87 0.90 -23.97
CA GLN A 219 1.43 0.09 -25.05
C GLN A 219 1.60 0.87 -26.36
N ARG A 220 0.70 1.82 -26.66
CA ARG A 220 0.84 2.68 -27.84
C ARG A 220 1.96 3.70 -27.70
N ALA A 221 2.20 4.21 -26.50
CA ALA A 221 3.22 5.22 -26.26
C ALA A 221 4.63 4.65 -26.33
N ASN A 222 4.86 3.47 -25.73
CA ASN A 222 6.17 2.83 -25.75
C ASN A 222 6.08 1.30 -25.97
N PRO A 223 5.89 0.85 -27.22
CA PRO A 223 5.81 -0.57 -27.54
C PRO A 223 7.07 -1.36 -27.20
N ALA A 224 8.25 -0.70 -27.24
CA ALA A 224 9.53 -1.36 -27.01
C ALA A 224 9.64 -1.93 -25.59
N THR A 225 9.16 -1.20 -24.58
CA THR A 225 9.16 -1.61 -23.17
C THR A 225 8.45 -2.95 -22.97
N PHE A 226 7.20 -3.06 -23.41
CA PHE A 226 6.41 -4.26 -23.12
C PHE A 226 6.68 -5.39 -24.12
N ASN A 227 6.94 -5.09 -25.40
CA ASN A 227 7.32 -6.12 -26.36
C ASN A 227 8.69 -6.75 -26.02
N GLY A 228 9.58 -5.99 -25.36
CA GLY A 228 10.85 -6.51 -24.83
C GLY A 228 10.65 -7.52 -23.69
N LEU A 229 9.61 -7.34 -22.88
CA LEU A 229 9.27 -8.23 -21.76
C LEU A 229 8.46 -9.45 -22.20
N TYR A 230 7.47 -9.27 -23.08
CA TYR A 230 6.46 -10.29 -23.38
C TYR A 230 6.54 -10.86 -24.80
N GLY A 231 7.44 -10.35 -25.64
CA GLY A 231 7.66 -10.80 -27.02
C GLY A 231 7.06 -9.86 -28.08
N GLN A 232 7.49 -10.06 -29.33
CA GLN A 232 7.12 -9.19 -30.46
C GLN A 232 5.81 -9.65 -31.17
N GLU A 233 5.38 -10.89 -30.96
CA GLU A 233 4.12 -11.41 -31.52
C GLU A 233 2.92 -10.98 -30.69
N THR A 234 2.46 -9.74 -30.90
CA THR A 234 1.41 -9.15 -30.05
C THR A 234 -0.02 -9.58 -30.43
N GLY A 235 -0.20 -10.38 -31.49
CA GLY A 235 -1.53 -10.80 -31.97
C GLY A 235 -2.43 -9.63 -32.41
N GLY A 236 -1.83 -8.48 -32.74
CA GLY A 236 -2.56 -7.24 -33.08
C GLY A 236 -2.87 -6.34 -31.87
N ILE A 237 -2.38 -6.69 -30.68
CA ILE A 237 -2.47 -5.86 -29.48
C ILE A 237 -1.32 -4.84 -29.51
N GLY A 238 -1.64 -3.57 -29.78
CA GLY A 238 -0.65 -2.50 -29.80
C GLY A 238 0.15 -2.39 -31.10
N LEU A 239 1.08 -1.44 -31.13
CA LEU A 239 1.96 -1.20 -32.28
C LEU A 239 3.18 -2.12 -32.21
N LEU A 240 3.72 -2.50 -33.38
CA LEU A 240 5.00 -3.19 -33.43
C LEU A 240 6.13 -2.20 -33.13
N THR A 241 7.18 -2.69 -32.49
CA THR A 241 8.41 -1.91 -32.29
C THR A 241 8.96 -1.48 -33.64
N ASN A 242 9.17 -0.18 -33.86
CA ASN A 242 9.83 0.29 -35.07
C ASN A 242 11.35 0.13 -34.92
N PRO A 243 12.00 -0.81 -35.63
CA PRO A 243 13.44 -1.05 -35.48
C PRO A 243 14.30 0.10 -36.02
N ASN A 244 13.71 1.01 -36.80
CA ASN A 244 14.38 2.18 -37.37
C ASN A 244 14.00 3.48 -36.64
N MET A 245 13.48 3.40 -35.42
CA MET A 245 13.16 4.58 -34.62
C MET A 245 14.44 5.38 -34.35
N SER A 246 14.38 6.70 -34.54
CA SER A 246 15.52 7.56 -34.21
C SER A 246 15.74 7.56 -32.70
N MET A 247 16.98 7.84 -32.26
CA MET A 247 17.29 8.01 -30.83
C MET A 247 16.33 9.02 -30.19
N ARG A 248 16.10 10.17 -30.84
CA ARG A 248 15.20 11.22 -30.36
C ARG A 248 13.76 10.73 -30.21
N ASP A 249 13.22 10.06 -31.24
CA ASP A 249 11.85 9.53 -31.18
C ASP A 249 11.70 8.46 -30.07
N ASN A 250 12.76 7.68 -29.83
CA ASN A 250 12.80 6.70 -28.74
C ASN A 250 12.73 7.38 -27.37
N ILE A 251 13.50 8.46 -27.16
CA ILE A 251 13.42 9.27 -25.94
C ILE A 251 12.02 9.88 -25.76
N TYR A 252 11.41 10.40 -26.82
CA TYR A 252 10.03 10.91 -26.76
C TYR A 252 9.02 9.81 -26.40
N ALA A 253 9.18 8.58 -26.91
CA ALA A 253 8.32 7.46 -26.56
C ALA A 253 8.41 7.10 -25.05
N HIS A 254 9.62 7.06 -24.50
CA HIS A 254 9.84 6.88 -23.07
C HIS A 254 9.23 8.02 -22.24
N PHE A 255 9.43 9.28 -22.64
CA PHE A 255 8.82 10.42 -21.96
C PHE A 255 7.28 10.40 -22.02
N ALA A 256 6.70 10.10 -23.18
CA ALA A 256 5.25 10.00 -23.34
C ALA A 256 4.65 8.91 -22.42
N GLN A 257 5.37 7.80 -22.21
CA GLN A 257 4.99 6.81 -21.22
C GLN A 257 5.02 7.36 -19.80
N LEU A 258 6.06 8.13 -19.41
CA LEU A 258 6.12 8.77 -18.08
C LEU A 258 4.95 9.74 -17.87
N GLU A 259 4.62 10.54 -18.88
CA GLU A 259 3.50 11.50 -18.82
C GLU A 259 2.16 10.76 -18.63
N LEU A 260 1.91 9.70 -19.42
CA LEU A 260 0.70 8.88 -19.29
C LEU A 260 0.60 8.15 -17.95
N VAL A 261 1.72 7.65 -17.40
CA VAL A 261 1.72 7.03 -16.07
C VAL A 261 1.48 8.09 -15.00
N SER A 262 2.06 9.29 -15.14
CA SER A 262 1.83 10.39 -14.20
C SER A 262 0.35 10.81 -14.18
N GLU A 263 -0.27 11.02 -15.33
CA GLU A 263 -1.69 11.37 -15.41
C GLU A 263 -2.61 10.21 -15.02
N GLY A 264 -2.24 8.99 -15.43
CA GLY A 264 -3.07 7.79 -15.34
C GLY A 264 -3.07 7.10 -13.98
N MET A 265 -1.93 7.12 -13.27
CA MET A 265 -1.77 6.56 -11.91
C MET A 265 -1.79 7.66 -10.84
N SER A 266 -1.39 8.88 -11.20
CA SER A 266 -1.42 10.07 -10.35
C SER A 266 -0.65 9.95 -9.02
N GLY A 267 0.39 9.11 -8.93
CA GLY A 267 1.25 9.02 -7.74
C GLY A 267 2.59 8.31 -7.98
N MET A 268 2.61 7.32 -8.88
CA MET A 268 3.82 6.57 -9.26
C MET A 268 4.91 7.45 -9.88
N ILE A 269 4.49 8.45 -10.67
CA ILE A 269 5.34 9.53 -11.18
C ILE A 269 4.60 10.83 -10.91
N HIS A 270 5.22 11.73 -10.16
CA HIS A 270 4.59 13.01 -9.81
C HIS A 270 4.77 14.03 -10.94
N ALA A 271 3.80 14.92 -11.15
CA ALA A 271 3.82 15.91 -12.24
C ALA A 271 5.12 16.75 -12.28
N LYS A 272 5.66 17.11 -11.10
CA LYS A 272 6.96 17.80 -10.98
C LYS A 272 8.13 17.04 -11.58
N GLU A 273 8.12 15.72 -11.53
CA GLU A 273 9.17 14.85 -12.11
C GLU A 273 9.04 14.79 -13.63
N VAL A 274 7.79 14.76 -14.14
CA VAL A 274 7.51 14.88 -15.58
C VAL A 274 7.97 16.25 -16.11
N ASP A 275 7.68 17.34 -15.41
CA ASP A 275 8.10 18.69 -15.81
C ASP A 275 9.62 18.82 -15.91
N ILE A 276 10.36 18.11 -15.05
CA ILE A 276 11.81 18.04 -15.08
C ILE A 276 12.29 17.18 -16.25
N ALA A 277 11.71 15.98 -16.44
CA ALA A 277 12.05 15.11 -17.55
C ALA A 277 11.79 15.77 -18.93
N ARG A 278 10.73 16.59 -19.03
CA ARG A 278 10.38 17.35 -20.25
C ARG A 278 11.49 18.31 -20.68
N GLN A 279 12.24 18.87 -19.74
CA GLN A 279 13.36 19.79 -20.02
C GLN A 279 14.57 19.07 -20.64
N LEU A 280 14.58 17.74 -20.61
CA LEU A 280 15.71 16.91 -21.01
C LEU A 280 15.48 16.14 -22.32
N LEU A 281 14.46 16.50 -23.12
CA LEU A 281 14.12 15.80 -24.36
C LEU A 281 15.10 16.07 -25.51
N ASP A 282 15.77 17.22 -25.50
CA ASP A 282 16.65 17.69 -26.58
C ASP A 282 18.14 17.75 -26.15
N ILE A 283 18.54 16.96 -25.16
CA ILE A 283 19.94 16.90 -24.70
C ILE A 283 20.81 16.02 -25.60
N ASP A 284 22.12 16.26 -25.57
CA ASP A 284 23.09 15.40 -26.24
C ASP A 284 23.17 14.03 -25.55
N LEU A 285 22.98 12.97 -26.33
CA LEU A 285 22.97 11.58 -25.89
C LEU A 285 23.83 10.71 -26.81
N PRO A 286 24.27 9.52 -26.35
CA PRO A 286 24.89 8.52 -27.22
C PRO A 286 24.07 8.21 -28.48
N ASP A 287 24.75 7.83 -29.56
CA ASP A 287 24.09 7.45 -30.82
C ASP A 287 23.38 6.09 -30.72
N ASP A 288 23.86 5.18 -29.86
CA ASP A 288 23.21 3.89 -29.62
C ASP A 288 21.88 4.10 -28.88
N PRO A 289 20.73 3.62 -29.41
CA PRO A 289 19.42 3.89 -28.81
C PRO A 289 19.22 3.33 -27.39
N GLN A 290 19.87 2.22 -27.04
CA GLN A 290 19.75 1.64 -25.69
C GLN A 290 20.61 2.41 -24.70
N GLU A 291 21.85 2.71 -25.06
CA GLU A 291 22.74 3.56 -24.26
C GLU A 291 22.14 4.97 -24.08
N ALA A 292 21.48 5.51 -25.10
CA ALA A 292 20.79 6.79 -25.05
C ALA A 292 19.67 6.82 -23.99
N VAL A 293 18.83 5.79 -23.95
CA VAL A 293 17.75 5.68 -22.94
C VAL A 293 18.33 5.62 -21.52
N VAL A 294 19.34 4.78 -21.30
CA VAL A 294 20.01 4.69 -19.99
C VAL A 294 20.64 6.03 -19.59
N ALA A 295 21.35 6.67 -20.52
CA ALA A 295 21.96 7.97 -20.29
C ALA A 295 20.92 9.06 -20.01
N TRP A 296 19.78 9.03 -20.70
CA TRP A 296 18.67 9.96 -20.48
C TRP A 296 18.05 9.79 -19.10
N TYR A 297 17.66 8.57 -18.69
CA TYR A 297 17.15 8.34 -17.33
C TYR A 297 18.17 8.71 -16.25
N THR A 298 19.45 8.44 -16.47
CA THR A 298 20.52 8.88 -15.56
C THR A 298 20.54 10.40 -15.39
N ARG A 299 20.33 11.16 -16.48
CA ARG A 299 20.23 12.64 -16.44
C ARG A 299 18.95 13.11 -15.77
N VAL A 300 17.82 12.46 -16.06
CA VAL A 300 16.52 12.73 -15.42
C VAL A 300 16.61 12.55 -13.90
N ASN A 301 17.14 11.42 -13.43
CA ASN A 301 17.37 11.16 -12.01
C ASN A 301 18.25 12.23 -11.35
N ALA A 302 19.36 12.59 -11.99
CA ALA A 302 20.27 13.61 -11.45
C ALA A 302 19.59 14.97 -11.34
N GLU A 303 18.78 15.34 -12.33
CA GLU A 303 18.09 16.62 -12.37
C GLU A 303 16.89 16.67 -11.40
N ILE A 304 16.15 15.58 -11.24
CA ILE A 304 15.13 15.43 -10.19
C ILE A 304 15.79 15.58 -8.82
N THR A 305 16.86 14.83 -8.54
CA THR A 305 17.61 14.95 -7.28
C THR A 305 18.06 16.39 -7.03
N ARG A 306 18.62 17.08 -8.04
CA ARG A 306 19.10 18.45 -7.91
C ARG A 306 17.96 19.43 -7.61
N GLN A 307 16.93 19.46 -8.45
CA GLN A 307 15.85 20.44 -8.34
C GLN A 307 14.99 20.24 -7.09
N LEU A 308 14.71 18.98 -6.69
CA LEU A 308 13.93 18.73 -5.48
C LEU A 308 14.73 19.08 -4.21
N ARG A 309 16.05 18.85 -4.18
CA ARG A 309 16.92 19.33 -3.09
C ARG A 309 16.94 20.86 -3.00
N GLU A 310 16.96 21.57 -4.12
CA GLU A 310 16.87 23.03 -4.15
C GLU A 310 15.54 23.55 -3.60
N ARG A 311 14.47 22.77 -3.73
CA ARG A 311 13.16 23.03 -3.11
C ARG A 311 13.10 22.63 -1.63
N GLY A 312 14.16 22.04 -1.07
CA GLY A 312 14.22 21.57 0.30
C GLY A 312 13.50 20.24 0.55
N GLU A 313 13.19 19.49 -0.51
CA GLU A 313 12.60 18.15 -0.39
C GLU A 313 13.69 17.12 -0.05
N PRO A 314 13.43 16.16 0.86
CA PRO A 314 14.44 15.22 1.35
C PRO A 314 14.68 14.04 0.39
N VAL A 315 14.93 14.33 -0.89
CA VAL A 315 15.18 13.31 -1.91
C VAL A 315 16.58 12.71 -1.78
N PRO A 316 16.72 11.37 -1.86
CA PRO A 316 18.03 10.74 -1.97
C PRO A 316 18.67 11.05 -3.34
N ASP A 317 19.93 10.63 -3.50
CA ASP A 317 20.53 10.61 -4.84
C ASP A 317 19.95 9.42 -5.60
N LEU A 318 19.04 9.70 -6.54
CA LEU A 318 18.24 8.68 -7.22
C LEU A 318 19.11 7.69 -8.01
N ASN A 319 20.20 8.16 -8.63
CA ASN A 319 21.11 7.27 -9.34
C ASN A 319 21.90 6.38 -8.37
N ALA A 320 22.36 6.95 -7.24
CA ALA A 320 23.11 6.18 -6.26
C ALA A 320 22.25 5.10 -5.59
N VAL A 321 20.99 5.42 -5.24
CA VAL A 321 20.09 4.46 -4.57
C VAL A 321 19.57 3.42 -5.54
N ALA A 322 19.25 3.77 -6.78
CA ALA A 322 18.85 2.78 -7.79
C ALA A 322 19.97 1.77 -8.08
N ALA A 323 21.24 2.20 -8.04
CA ALA A 323 22.39 1.32 -8.26
C ALA A 323 22.72 0.43 -7.05
N SER A 324 22.51 0.92 -5.82
CA SER A 324 22.90 0.21 -4.60
C SER A 324 21.77 -0.60 -3.95
N HIS A 325 20.52 -0.17 -4.13
CA HIS A 325 19.34 -0.69 -3.45
C HIS A 325 18.15 -0.75 -4.42
N PRO A 326 18.24 -1.46 -5.55
CA PRO A 326 17.22 -1.41 -6.59
C PRO A 326 15.86 -1.84 -6.05
N LEU A 327 14.81 -1.12 -6.47
CA LEU A 327 13.42 -1.50 -6.27
C LEU A 327 12.84 -2.05 -7.59
N HIS A 328 11.89 -2.96 -7.47
CA HIS A 328 11.04 -3.41 -8.56
C HIS A 328 9.95 -2.38 -8.86
N ALA A 329 9.24 -2.56 -9.97
CA ALA A 329 8.08 -1.73 -10.30
C ALA A 329 6.97 -1.78 -9.23
N VAL A 330 6.91 -2.88 -8.46
CA VAL A 330 5.97 -3.09 -7.37
C VAL A 330 6.69 -3.80 -6.23
N GLU A 331 6.64 -3.20 -5.04
CA GLU A 331 7.14 -3.78 -3.80
C GLU A 331 5.95 -4.16 -2.92
N LEU A 332 5.73 -5.47 -2.75
CA LEU A 332 4.68 -6.01 -1.89
C LEU A 332 5.20 -6.21 -0.47
N LEU A 333 4.68 -5.43 0.46
CA LEU A 333 4.78 -5.66 1.89
C LEU A 333 3.60 -6.52 2.30
N PHE A 334 3.78 -7.83 2.13
CA PHE A 334 2.76 -8.85 2.33
C PHE A 334 2.12 -8.76 3.74
N PRO A 335 0.78 -8.91 3.87
CA PRO A 335 -0.13 -9.42 2.85
C PRO A 335 -0.81 -8.38 1.96
N HIS A 336 -0.78 -7.10 2.33
CA HIS A 336 -1.84 -6.19 1.88
C HIS A 336 -1.41 -4.77 1.57
N TYR A 337 -0.12 -4.45 1.58
CA TYR A 337 0.37 -3.10 1.27
C TYR A 337 1.41 -3.15 0.15
N MET A 338 1.23 -2.33 -0.88
CA MET A 338 2.13 -2.26 -2.04
C MET A 338 2.65 -0.84 -2.22
N LEU A 339 3.91 -0.72 -2.64
CA LEU A 339 4.52 0.52 -3.09
C LEU A 339 4.91 0.37 -4.55
N LEU A 340 4.55 1.36 -5.37
CA LEU A 340 4.82 1.40 -6.80
C LEU A 340 5.72 2.61 -7.08
N PRO A 341 7.06 2.43 -7.04
CA PRO A 341 8.02 3.51 -7.26
C PRO A 341 8.34 3.73 -8.73
N THR A 342 8.87 4.90 -9.06
CA THR A 342 9.60 5.13 -10.33
C THR A 342 10.78 6.06 -10.12
N PHE A 343 10.55 7.23 -9.53
CA PHE A 343 11.59 8.19 -9.19
C PHE A 343 11.60 8.43 -7.68
N SER A 344 11.19 9.62 -7.23
CA SER A 344 11.11 9.99 -5.82
C SER A 344 9.71 9.87 -5.23
N SER A 345 8.68 9.78 -6.08
CA SER A 345 7.28 9.59 -5.68
C SER A 345 6.84 8.15 -5.86
N MET A 346 5.75 7.77 -5.19
CA MET A 346 5.19 6.42 -5.24
C MET A 346 3.67 6.46 -5.23
N SER A 347 3.04 5.58 -6.01
CA SER A 347 1.68 5.16 -5.66
C SER A 347 1.78 4.11 -4.56
N ALA A 348 0.84 4.12 -3.61
CA ALA A 348 0.75 3.07 -2.62
C ALA A 348 -0.65 2.50 -2.59
N TYR A 349 -0.79 1.17 -2.46
CA TYR A 349 -2.07 0.48 -2.43
C TYR A 349 -2.23 -0.32 -1.14
N ARG A 350 -3.46 -0.43 -0.65
CA ARG A 350 -3.81 -1.32 0.46
C ARG A 350 -5.09 -2.10 0.16
N VAL A 351 -5.07 -3.42 0.36
CA VAL A 351 -6.20 -4.30 0.02
C VAL A 351 -6.64 -5.12 1.23
N ARG A 352 -7.88 -4.96 1.71
CA ARG A 352 -8.37 -5.65 2.91
C ARG A 352 -9.62 -6.46 2.63
N PRO A 353 -9.68 -7.74 3.05
CA PRO A 353 -10.89 -8.55 2.89
C PRO A 353 -12.08 -7.98 3.66
N LEU A 354 -13.26 -8.07 3.04
CA LEU A 354 -14.56 -7.85 3.68
C LEU A 354 -15.39 -9.13 3.73
N THR A 355 -15.36 -9.92 2.65
CA THR A 355 -15.92 -11.29 2.57
C THR A 355 -14.97 -12.17 1.74
N ALA A 356 -15.35 -13.44 1.51
CA ALA A 356 -14.65 -14.31 0.57
C ALA A 356 -14.59 -13.74 -0.86
N GLU A 357 -15.45 -12.79 -1.23
CA GLU A 357 -15.57 -12.27 -2.60
C GLU A 357 -15.68 -10.74 -2.67
N THR A 358 -15.36 -10.04 -1.59
CA THR A 358 -15.33 -8.57 -1.59
C THR A 358 -14.15 -8.06 -0.76
N CYS A 359 -13.56 -6.95 -1.17
CA CYS A 359 -12.47 -6.31 -0.44
C CYS A 359 -12.53 -4.79 -0.51
N THR A 360 -12.02 -4.13 0.52
CA THR A 360 -11.68 -2.71 0.44
C THR A 360 -10.36 -2.55 -0.29
N PHE A 361 -10.32 -1.69 -1.31
CA PHE A 361 -9.11 -1.27 -2.00
C PHE A 361 -8.86 0.21 -1.74
N GLU A 362 -7.64 0.57 -1.37
CA GLU A 362 -7.23 1.92 -1.05
C GLU A 362 -6.00 2.29 -1.88
N ILE A 363 -5.96 3.54 -2.34
CA ILE A 363 -4.89 4.07 -3.17
C ILE A 363 -4.46 5.46 -2.65
N TRP A 364 -3.16 5.66 -2.53
CA TRP A 364 -2.54 6.94 -2.20
C TRP A 364 -1.61 7.40 -3.33
N SER A 365 -1.58 8.72 -3.56
CA SER A 365 -0.40 9.38 -4.13
C SER A 365 0.52 9.80 -3.01
N LEU A 366 1.76 9.33 -3.05
CA LEU A 366 2.80 9.65 -2.09
C LEU A 366 3.91 10.44 -2.79
N THR A 367 4.21 11.63 -2.28
CA THR A 367 5.30 12.47 -2.80
C THR A 367 6.11 13.07 -1.64
N LEU A 368 7.36 13.42 -1.92
CA LEU A 368 8.15 14.25 -1.04
C LEU A 368 7.57 15.66 -0.97
N LYS A 369 7.68 16.28 0.21
CA LYS A 369 7.15 17.59 0.53
C LYS A 369 8.27 18.51 1.01
N GLY A 370 8.36 19.71 0.43
CA GLY A 370 9.29 20.75 0.80
C GLY A 370 8.70 21.72 1.83
N PRO A 371 9.53 22.58 2.45
CA PRO A 371 9.07 23.55 3.46
C PRO A 371 8.08 24.60 2.93
N ASN A 372 8.01 24.82 1.62
CA ASN A 372 7.12 25.79 0.98
C ASN A 372 5.77 25.19 0.54
N ASP A 373 5.59 23.87 0.62
CA ASP A 373 4.34 23.21 0.22
C ASP A 373 3.25 23.43 1.26
N THR A 374 2.10 23.91 0.82
CA THR A 374 0.99 24.36 1.69
C THR A 374 -0.14 23.34 1.84
N TRP A 375 -0.14 22.27 1.06
CA TRP A 375 -1.18 21.24 1.13
C TRP A 375 -1.02 20.35 2.38
N GLU A 376 -2.13 19.82 2.91
CA GLU A 376 -2.14 18.92 4.06
C GLU A 376 -2.47 17.50 3.61
N SER A 377 -1.86 16.51 4.26
CA SER A 377 -2.20 15.12 3.97
C SER A 377 -3.61 14.77 4.45
N PRO A 378 -4.37 13.99 3.66
CA PRO A 378 -5.70 13.57 4.06
C PRO A 378 -5.63 12.64 5.28
N ARG A 379 -6.53 12.86 6.25
CA ARG A 379 -6.68 11.99 7.43
C ARG A 379 -7.67 10.85 7.22
N GLU A 380 -8.52 10.94 6.21
CA GLU A 380 -9.50 9.94 5.80
C GLU A 380 -9.53 9.83 4.26
N PRO A 381 -9.91 8.67 3.71
CA PRO A 381 -10.06 8.53 2.27
C PRO A 381 -11.31 9.25 1.78
N ILE A 382 -11.26 9.72 0.54
CA ILE A 382 -12.50 9.93 -0.22
C ILE A 382 -12.97 8.55 -0.69
N VAL A 383 -14.14 8.13 -0.21
CA VAL A 383 -14.73 6.83 -0.55
C VAL A 383 -15.57 6.97 -1.82
N LEU A 384 -15.24 6.17 -2.83
CA LEU A 384 -15.85 6.21 -4.16
C LEU A 384 -16.43 4.83 -4.52
N PRO A 385 -17.51 4.78 -5.33
CA PRO A 385 -17.88 3.55 -6.05
C PRO A 385 -16.71 3.05 -6.91
N PHE A 386 -16.52 1.74 -7.05
CA PHE A 386 -15.38 1.18 -7.79
C PHE A 386 -15.36 1.56 -9.28
N ASP A 387 -16.51 1.90 -9.84
CA ASP A 387 -16.71 2.34 -11.23
C ASP A 387 -16.66 3.87 -11.39
N SER A 388 -16.28 4.60 -10.33
CA SER A 388 -16.19 6.06 -10.35
C SER A 388 -15.19 6.58 -11.40
N GLN A 389 -15.57 7.68 -12.03
CA GLN A 389 -14.73 8.44 -12.97
C GLN A 389 -13.73 9.38 -12.27
N GLU A 390 -13.78 9.45 -10.94
CA GLU A 390 -12.86 10.26 -10.12
C GLU A 390 -11.54 9.51 -9.82
N PHE A 391 -11.50 8.19 -10.01
CA PHE A 391 -10.25 7.44 -9.93
C PHE A 391 -9.31 7.81 -11.08
N PRO A 392 -7.98 7.73 -10.85
CA PRO A 392 -7.02 7.85 -11.94
C PRO A 392 -7.33 6.81 -13.06
N PRO A 393 -7.17 7.18 -14.35
CA PRO A 393 -7.59 6.34 -15.48
C PRO A 393 -7.04 4.91 -15.50
N ILE A 394 -5.81 4.68 -15.03
CA ILE A 394 -5.19 3.36 -15.04
C ILE A 394 -5.86 2.43 -14.01
N PRO A 395 -5.89 2.75 -12.70
CA PRO A 395 -6.65 1.99 -11.71
C PRO A 395 -8.12 1.76 -12.08
N GLN A 396 -8.77 2.73 -12.72
CA GLN A 396 -10.14 2.57 -13.19
C GLN A 396 -10.28 1.41 -14.20
N GLN A 397 -9.32 1.27 -15.13
CA GLN A 397 -9.32 0.19 -16.13
C GLN A 397 -9.13 -1.18 -15.46
N ASP A 398 -8.37 -1.24 -14.36
CA ASP A 398 -8.20 -2.46 -13.57
C ASP A 398 -9.48 -2.82 -12.80
N TYR A 399 -10.11 -1.82 -12.17
CA TYR A 399 -11.36 -2.01 -11.42
C TYR A 399 -12.54 -2.47 -12.29
N GLN A 400 -12.47 -2.29 -13.61
CA GLN A 400 -13.46 -2.85 -14.54
C GLN A 400 -13.26 -4.36 -14.77
N ASN A 401 -12.01 -4.86 -14.76
CA ASN A 401 -11.71 -6.27 -15.03
C ASN A 401 -11.76 -7.14 -13.79
N ILE A 402 -11.35 -6.62 -12.62
CA ILE A 402 -11.26 -7.39 -11.37
C ILE A 402 -12.61 -8.04 -10.97
N PRO A 403 -13.76 -7.33 -11.00
CA PRO A 403 -15.08 -7.92 -10.78
C PRO A 403 -15.44 -9.02 -11.77
N GLU A 404 -15.16 -8.79 -13.06
CA GLU A 404 -15.46 -9.76 -14.13
C GLU A 404 -14.59 -11.02 -13.98
N GLN A 405 -13.35 -10.86 -13.55
CA GLN A 405 -12.46 -11.97 -13.22
C GLN A 405 -13.06 -12.80 -12.08
N GLN A 406 -13.52 -12.18 -10.99
CA GLN A 406 -14.16 -12.90 -9.88
C GLN A 406 -15.36 -13.72 -10.37
N ILE A 407 -16.22 -13.16 -11.22
CA ILE A 407 -17.34 -13.88 -11.84
C ILE A 407 -16.84 -15.09 -12.64
N GLY A 408 -15.77 -14.91 -13.41
CA GLY A 408 -15.14 -15.97 -14.21
C GLY A 408 -14.60 -17.15 -13.38
N LEU A 409 -14.15 -16.90 -12.14
CA LEU A 409 -13.63 -17.96 -11.25
C LEU A 409 -14.69 -18.99 -10.83
N HIS A 410 -15.98 -18.67 -10.97
CA HIS A 410 -17.10 -19.60 -10.72
C HIS A 410 -17.50 -20.43 -11.93
N ALA A 411 -16.89 -20.20 -13.11
CA ALA A 411 -17.25 -20.95 -14.31
C ALA A 411 -16.93 -22.45 -14.10
N PRO A 412 -17.89 -23.38 -14.31
CA PRO A 412 -17.73 -24.80 -13.97
C PRO A 412 -16.52 -25.50 -14.60
N ASP A 413 -16.08 -25.01 -15.77
CA ASP A 413 -14.97 -25.59 -16.54
C ASP A 413 -13.64 -24.80 -16.37
N PHE A 414 -13.63 -23.72 -15.58
CA PHE A 414 -12.43 -22.96 -15.26
C PHE A 414 -11.68 -23.63 -14.09
N LYS A 415 -10.36 -23.80 -14.21
CA LYS A 415 -9.54 -24.59 -13.30
C LYS A 415 -8.19 -23.96 -13.00
#